data_AF-A0A4Z0KH55-F1
#
_entry.id   AF-A0A4Z0KH55-F1
#
_cell.length_a   1.000
_cell.length_b   1.000
_cell.length_c   1.000
_cell.angle_alpha   90.00
_cell.angle_beta   90.00
_cell.angle_gamma   90.00
#
_symmetry.space_group_name_H-M   'P 1'
#
loop_
_entity.id
_entity.type
_entity.pdbx_description
1 polymer ?
#
loop_
_entity_poly.entity_id
_entity_poly.type
_entity_poly.pdbx_seq_one_letter_code
_entity_poly.pdbx_strand_id
1 'polypeptide(L)' 'MLTLNQVAYRWPNAAADCLHAISLELQDGEWLALTGDNGAGKSTLLRIMAGLLSPTSGSVAVYGARMGPLRNPRRAAAIG' A
#
# COMPACT_ATOMS: atom_id res chain seq x y z
N MET A 1 12.45 -4.92 3.51
CA MET A 1 11.43 -5.84 2.96
C MET A 1 10.03 -5.27 3.17
N LEU A 2 9.25 -5.09 2.11
CA LEU A 2 7.85 -4.66 2.13
C LEU A 2 6.93 -5.82 1.70
N THR A 3 5.84 -6.04 2.43
CA THR A 3 4.87 -7.11 2.14
C THR A 3 3.46 -6.54 2.11
N LEU A 4 2.72 -6.83 1.06
CA LEU A 4 1.28 -6.60 0.94
C LEU A 4 0.60 -7.97 0.89
N ASN A 5 -0.44 -8.14 1.71
CA ASN A 5 -1.23 -9.35 1.76
C ASN A 5 -2.70 -9.01 1.53
N GLN A 6 -3.22 -9.42 0.37
CA GLN A 6 -4.62 -9.27 -0.04
C GLN A 6 -5.15 -7.83 0.12
N VAL A 7 -4.32 -6.84 -0.21
CA VAL A 7 -4.63 -5.42 -0.06
C VAL A 7 -5.73 -5.02 -1.04
N ALA A 8 -6.89 -4.63 -0.51
CA ALA A 8 -7.93 -3.95 -1.27
C ALA A 8 -8.14 -2.53 -0.76
N TYR A 9 -8.64 -1.67 -1.64
CA TYR A 9 -9.01 -0.31 -1.27
C TYR A 9 -10.19 0.19 -2.09
N ARG A 10 -11.15 0.81 -1.39
CA ARG A 10 -12.28 1.52 -1.96
C ARG A 10 -12.30 2.95 -1.43
N TRP A 11 -12.38 3.93 -2.32
CA TRP A 11 -12.61 5.32 -1.90
C TRP A 11 -14.01 5.49 -1.29
N PRO A 12 -14.19 6.40 -0.32
CA PRO A 12 -15.52 6.71 0.20
C PRO A 12 -16.49 7.04 -0.93
N ASN A 13 -17.69 6.44 -0.87
CA ASN A 13 -18.76 6.60 -1.87
C ASN A 13 -18.47 6.02 -3.27
N ALA A 14 -17.36 5.31 -3.48
CA ALA A 14 -17.14 4.61 -4.74
C ALA A 14 -18.01 3.35 -4.85
N ALA A 15 -18.55 3.10 -6.04
CA ALA A 15 -19.37 1.92 -6.31
C ALA A 15 -18.57 0.61 -6.28
N ALA A 16 -17.28 0.68 -6.61
CA ALA A 16 -16.37 -0.46 -6.69
C ALA A 16 -15.02 -0.14 -6.06
N ASP A 17 -14.26 -1.19 -5.73
CA ASP A 17 -12.89 -1.07 -5.24
C ASP A 17 -11.99 -0.50 -6.35
N CYS A 18 -11.00 0.31 -5.99
CA CYS A 18 -9.96 0.75 -6.92
C CYS A 18 -8.70 -0.13 -6.87
N LEU A 19 -8.54 -0.94 -5.82
CA LEU A 19 -7.52 -1.99 -5.71
C LEU A 19 -8.21 -3.28 -5.29
N HIS A 20 -7.91 -4.37 -5.98
CA HIS A 20 -8.54 -5.67 -5.74
C HIS A 20 -7.50 -6.67 -5.23
N ALA A 21 -7.49 -6.91 -3.90
CA ALA A 21 -6.83 -8.05 -3.29
C ALA A 21 -5.34 -8.24 -3.69
N ILE A 22 -4.57 -7.15 -3.76
CA ILE A 22 -3.18 -7.15 -4.21
C ILE A 22 -2.28 -7.81 -3.16
N SER A 23 -1.53 -8.82 -3.58
CA SER A 23 -0.46 -9.43 -2.79
C SER A 23 0.87 -9.27 -3.52
N LEU A 24 1.86 -8.72 -2.84
CA LEU A 24 3.22 -8.57 -3.39
C LEU A 24 4.25 -8.54 -2.25
N GLU A 25 5.45 -8.98 -2.56
CA GLU A 25 6.63 -8.85 -1.70
C GLU A 25 7.70 -8.11 -2.48
N LEU A 26 8.37 -7.17 -1.81
CA LEU A 26 9.49 -6.41 -2.35
C LEU A 26 10.66 -6.49 -1.37
N GLN A 27 11.75 -7.09 -1.84
CA GLN A 27 12.97 -7.27 -1.08
C GLN A 27 13.86 -6.02 -1.11
N ASP A 28 14.84 -5.98 -0.21
CA ASP A 28 15.77 -4.85 -0.15
C ASP A 28 16.65 -4.81 -1.40
N GLY A 29 16.75 -3.64 -2.02
CA GLY A 29 17.47 -3.44 -3.28
C GLY A 29 16.67 -3.78 -4.53
N GLU A 30 15.45 -4.30 -4.41
CA GLU A 30 14.57 -4.53 -5.57
C GLU A 30 13.86 -3.27 -6.03
N TRP A 31 13.64 -3.19 -7.34
CA TRP A 31 12.91 -2.11 -7.98
C TRP A 31 11.60 -2.64 -8.56
N LEU A 32 10.48 -2.02 -8.15
CA LEU A 32 9.15 -2.32 -8.67
C LEU A 32 8.69 -1.21 -9.61
N ALA A 33 8.48 -1.54 -10.87
CA ALA A 33 7.81 -0.66 -11.82
C ALA A 33 6.29 -0.86 -11.74
N LEU A 34 5.54 0.22 -11.46
CA LEU A 34 4.08 0.19 -11.42
C LEU A 34 3.52 0.86 -12.69
N THR A 35 2.89 0.08 -13.55
CA THR A 35 2.35 0.52 -14.85
C THR A 35 0.83 0.32 -14.91
N GLY A 36 0.20 0.85 -15.95
CA GLY A 36 -1.25 0.77 -16.19
C GLY A 36 -1.88 2.12 -16.50
N ASP A 37 -3.16 2.12 -16.85
CA ASP A 37 -3.87 3.31 -17.32
C ASP A 37 -4.14 4.33 -16.20
N ASN A 38 -4.51 5.55 -16.60
CA ASN A 38 -5.01 6.55 -15.66
C ASN A 38 -6.28 6.01 -14.98
N GLY A 39 -6.30 6.09 -13.65
CA GLY A 39 -7.40 5.54 -12.83
C GLY A 39 -7.20 4.09 -12.37
N ALA A 40 -6.19 3.36 -12.84
CA ALA A 40 -5.93 1.97 -12.44
C ALA A 40 -5.50 1.76 -10.97
N GLY A 41 -5.55 2.80 -10.12
CA GLY A 41 -5.23 2.70 -8.69
C GLY A 41 -3.74 2.83 -8.34
N LYS A 42 -2.85 3.10 -9.30
CA LYS A 42 -1.39 3.18 -9.07
C LYS A 42 -0.99 4.11 -7.91
N SER A 43 -1.45 5.36 -7.95
CA SER A 43 -1.14 6.34 -6.90
C SER A 43 -1.84 6.01 -5.57
N THR A 44 -2.93 5.23 -5.59
CA THR A 44 -3.54 4.70 -4.37
C THR A 44 -2.67 3.63 -3.75
N LEU A 45 -2.18 2.68 -4.56
CA LEU A 45 -1.28 1.62 -4.12
C LEU A 45 0.00 2.20 -3.52
N LEU A 46 0.64 3.16 -4.18
CA LEU A 46 1.83 3.84 -3.66
C LEU A 46 1.57 4.55 -2.32
N ARG A 47 0.41 5.18 -2.14
CA ARG A 47 0.04 5.80 -0.85
C ARG A 47 -0.16 4.75 0.25
N ILE A 48 -0.73 3.59 -0.06
CA ILE A 48 -0.85 2.48 0.89
C ILE A 48 0.52 1.93 1.27
N MET A 49 1.40 1.70 0.28
CA MET A 49 2.78 1.26 0.49
C MET A 49 3.60 2.26 1.34
N ALA A 50 3.33 3.56 1.20
CA ALA A 50 3.96 4.61 2.00
C ALA A 50 3.29 4.86 3.38
N GLY A 51 2.28 4.05 3.75
CA GLY A 51 1.52 4.19 4.99
C GLY A 51 0.66 5.47 5.07
N LEU A 52 0.41 6.13 3.95
CA LEU A 52 -0.42 7.34 3.84
C LEU A 52 -1.92 7.02 3.80
N LEU A 53 -2.27 5.83 3.31
CA LEU A 53 -3.64 5.32 3.30
C LEU A 53 -3.66 3.95 3.98
N SER A 54 -4.70 3.71 4.79
CA SER A 54 -4.97 2.36 5.30
C SER A 54 -5.79 1.59 4.27
N PRO A 55 -5.44 0.34 3.96
CA PRO A 55 -6.25 -0.48 3.07
C PRO A 55 -7.62 -0.74 3.69
N THR A 56 -8.66 -0.92 2.87
CA THR A 56 -10.00 -1.26 3.38
C THR A 56 -10.08 -2.73 3.81
N SER A 57 -9.22 -3.58 3.25
CA SER A 57 -9.01 -4.96 3.69
C SER A 57 -7.59 -5.43 3.37
N GLY A 58 -7.16 -6.52 4.01
CA GLY A 58 -5.79 -7.02 3.90
C GLY A 58 -4.83 -6.31 4.86
N SER A 59 -3.52 -6.43 4.60
CA SER A 59 -2.50 -5.80 5.45
C SER A 59 -1.23 -5.45 4.68
N VAL A 60 -0.52 -4.44 5.19
CA VAL A 60 0.81 -4.04 4.73
C VAL A 60 1.78 -4.19 5.89
N ALA A 61 3.00 -4.65 5.62
CA ALA A 61 4.07 -4.74 6.60
C ALA A 61 5.41 -4.28 6.01
N VAL A 62 6.23 -3.64 6.84
CA VAL A 62 7.60 -3.23 6.51
C VAL A 62 8.53 -3.85 7.54
N TYR A 63 9.54 -4.60 7.07
CA TYR A 63 10.43 -5.42 7.89
C TYR A 63 9.67 -6.32 8.89
N GLY A 64 8.55 -6.91 8.45
CA GLY A 64 7.69 -7.77 9.27
C GLY A 64 6.78 -7.02 10.26
N ALA A 65 6.96 -5.71 10.46
CA ALA A 65 6.08 -4.90 11.30
C ALA A 65 4.84 -4.45 10.51
N ARG A 66 3.65 -4.81 10.99
CA ARG A 66 2.39 -4.35 10.39
C ARG A 66 2.30 -2.83 10.39
N MET A 67 2.01 -2.26 9.22
CA MET A 67 1.73 -0.85 9.06
C MET A 67 0.23 -0.59 9.26
N GLY A 68 -0.09 0.13 10.33
CA GLY A 68 -1.37 0.83 10.48
C GLY A 68 -1.28 2.29 9.99
N PRO A 69 -2.29 3.14 10.22
CA PRO A 69 -2.16 4.57 9.98
C PRO A 69 -1.05 5.14 10.89
N LEU A 70 0.11 5.42 10.30
CA LEU A 70 1.25 5.96 11.02
C LEU A 70 1.09 7.48 11.14
N ARG A 71 1.04 8.00 12.39
CA ARG A 71 1.15 9.44 12.65
C ARG A 71 2.49 9.95 12.09
N ASN A 72 2.46 11.15 11.50
CA ASN A 72 3.53 11.72 10.67
C ASN A 72 4.98 11.45 11.13
N PRO A 73 5.34 11.60 12.43
CA PRO A 73 6.72 11.40 12.88
C PRO A 73 7.20 9.95 12.81
N ARG A 74 6.33 8.97 13.06
CA ARG A 74 6.68 7.54 13.04
C ARG A 74 6.75 6.99 11.63
N ARG A 75 6.18 7.70 10.65
CA ARG A 75 6.09 7.25 9.27
C ARG A 75 7.44 7.37 8.56
N ALA A 76 8.06 8.55 8.58
CA ALA A 76 9.40 8.77 8.01
C ALA A 76 10.42 7.76 8.55
N ALA A 77 10.51 7.61 9.87
CA ALA A 77 11.47 6.67 10.49
C ALA A 77 11.29 5.19 10.08
N ALA A 78 10.09 4.78 9.63
CA ALA A 78 9.81 3.40 9.24
C ALA A 78 10.02 3.12 7.74
N ILE A 79 9.98 4.14 6.90
CA ILE A 79 10.06 4.01 5.43
C ILE A 79 11.21 4.79 4.77
N GLY A 80 11.91 5.65 5.54
CA GLY A 80 12.93 6.60 5.06
C GLY A 80 12.62 8.03 5.49
#